data_AF-A0AAN8ZVP4-F1
#
_entry.id   AF-A0AAN8ZVP4-F1
#
_cell.length_a   1.000
_cell.length_b   1.000
_cell.length_c   1.000
_cell.angle_alpha   90.00
_cell.angle_beta   90.00
_cell.angle_gamma   90.00
#
_symmetry.space_group_name_H-M   'P 1'
#
loop_
_entity.id
_entity.type
_entity.pdbx_description
1 polymer ?
#
loop_
_entity_poly.entity_id
_entity_poly.type
_entity_poly.pdbx_seq_one_letter_code
_entity_poly.pdbx_strand_id
1 'polypeptide(L)'
;MAYLINNNLIRQYGCNSVRAASEYFQKACAPGSLSPFYRHNMNRLNLCHLCRGTGSGYCSRDHSEPFYGFTGAFRCLVEGGGDIAFLKHTTVRENVDGRRKEWWARNQLTADYQLVCRDGTRAPVTDYENCNLGMVRSNAVVTRGGYLYNETEIDAYINLLLYAQQYFGRDSDDEW
;
A
#
# COMPACT_ATOMS: atom_id res chain seq x y z
N MET A 1 4.72 -8.64 -5.10
CA MET A 1 4.95 -10.11 -5.09
C MET A 1 5.01 -10.73 -6.48
N ALA A 2 4.02 -10.54 -7.36
CA ALA A 2 4.02 -11.15 -8.70
C ALA A 2 5.31 -10.88 -9.50
N TYR A 3 5.80 -9.63 -9.51
CA TYR A 3 7.07 -9.27 -10.15
C TYR A 3 8.27 -10.09 -9.63
N LEU A 4 8.39 -10.22 -8.31
CA LEU A 4 9.50 -10.96 -7.67
C LEU A 4 9.43 -12.47 -7.97
N ILE A 5 8.23 -13.02 -8.04
CA ILE A 5 7.97 -14.43 -8.37
C ILE A 5 8.27 -14.70 -9.84
N ASN A 6 7.81 -13.84 -10.75
CA ASN A 6 7.97 -14.03 -12.20
C ASN A 6 9.42 -13.86 -12.67
N ASN A 7 10.20 -13.01 -12.00
CA ASN A 7 11.60 -12.78 -12.32
C ASN A 7 12.56 -13.71 -11.56
N ASN A 8 12.04 -14.77 -10.91
CA ASN A 8 12.83 -15.74 -10.15
C ASN A 8 13.69 -15.12 -9.02
N LEU A 9 13.30 -13.96 -8.50
CA LEU A 9 13.97 -13.32 -7.35
C LEU A 9 13.57 -13.99 -6.03
N ILE A 10 12.39 -14.62 -6.01
CA ILE A 10 11.89 -15.39 -4.86
C ILE A 10 11.52 -16.79 -5.32
N ARG A 11 11.84 -17.79 -4.49
CA ARG A 11 11.43 -19.18 -4.73
C ARG A 11 9.92 -19.32 -4.72
N GLN A 12 9.38 -19.93 -5.78
CA GLN A 12 7.95 -20.21 -5.88
C GLN A 12 7.60 -21.46 -5.05
N TYR A 13 6.52 -21.38 -4.28
CA TYR A 13 5.97 -22.49 -3.49
C TYR A 13 4.55 -22.81 -3.97
N GLY A 14 4.43 -23.22 -5.23
CA GLY A 14 3.14 -23.45 -5.88
C GLY A 14 2.23 -22.22 -5.79
N CYS A 15 0.95 -22.43 -5.51
CA CYS A 15 -0.04 -21.36 -5.34
C CYS A 15 0.06 -20.59 -4.00
N ASN A 16 1.10 -20.82 -3.19
CA ASN A 16 1.25 -20.19 -1.88
C ASN A 16 2.28 -19.04 -1.92
N SER A 17 1.84 -17.88 -2.42
CA SER A 17 2.64 -16.66 -2.49
C SER A 17 2.97 -16.07 -1.10
N VAL A 18 2.12 -16.33 -0.11
CA VAL A 18 2.31 -15.90 1.29
C VAL A 18 3.52 -16.63 1.90
N ARG A 19 3.65 -17.93 1.63
CA ARG A 19 4.83 -18.71 2.03
C ARG A 19 6.11 -18.17 1.40
N ALA A 20 6.07 -17.94 0.10
CA ALA A 20 7.21 -17.40 -0.65
C ALA A 20 7.68 -16.06 -0.07
N ALA A 21 6.73 -15.17 0.26
CA ALA A 21 7.04 -13.91 0.92
C ALA A 21 7.63 -14.09 2.32
N SER A 22 7.05 -14.97 3.15
CA SER A 22 7.47 -15.18 4.53
C SER A 22 8.84 -15.84 4.67
N GLU A 23 9.26 -16.65 3.69
CA GLU A 23 10.59 -17.26 3.67
C GLU A 23 11.66 -16.30 3.09
N TYR A 24 11.28 -15.39 2.19
CA TYR A 24 12.20 -14.41 1.63
C TYR A 24 12.47 -13.24 2.56
N PHE A 25 11.42 -12.65 3.14
CA PHE A 25 11.54 -11.54 4.07
C PHE A 25 11.69 -12.05 5.50
N GLN A 26 12.78 -11.67 6.16
CA GLN A 26 13.02 -12.05 7.56
C GLN A 26 11.94 -11.49 8.49
N LYS A 27 11.55 -10.24 8.26
CA LYS A 27 10.49 -9.51 8.98
C LYS A 27 9.80 -8.58 7.97
N ALA A 28 8.49 -8.50 8.03
CA ALA A 28 7.71 -7.52 7.26
C ALA A 28 6.49 -7.06 8.06
N CYS A 29 5.81 -6.04 7.57
CA CYS A 29 4.43 -5.73 7.96
C CYS A 29 3.52 -5.82 6.73
N ALA A 30 2.69 -6.85 6.69
CA ALA A 30 1.69 -7.12 5.67
C ALA A 30 0.35 -7.34 6.38
N PRO A 31 -0.41 -6.26 6.62
CA PRO A 31 -1.69 -6.32 7.29
C PRO A 31 -2.67 -7.28 6.60
N GLY A 32 -3.41 -8.06 7.38
CA GLY A 32 -4.32 -9.10 6.89
C GLY A 32 -3.70 -10.48 6.65
N SER A 33 -2.38 -10.62 6.78
CA SER A 33 -1.70 -11.92 6.62
C SER A 33 -1.99 -12.92 7.74
N LEU A 34 -2.48 -12.47 8.91
CA LEU A 34 -2.96 -13.33 10.00
C LEU A 34 -4.28 -14.04 9.70
N SER A 35 -4.99 -13.68 8.62
CA SER A 35 -6.32 -14.23 8.38
C SER A 35 -6.27 -15.75 8.15
N PRO A 36 -7.24 -16.53 8.68
CA PRO A 36 -7.26 -17.99 8.54
C PRO A 36 -7.23 -18.46 7.08
N PHE A 37 -7.77 -17.66 6.16
CA PHE A 37 -7.76 -17.93 4.72
C PHE A 37 -6.34 -18.00 4.13
N TYR A 38 -5.40 -17.23 4.68
CA TYR A 38 -4.02 -17.18 4.18
C TYR A 38 -3.04 -17.99 5.04
N ARG A 39 -3.46 -18.36 6.26
CA ARG A 39 -2.65 -19.07 7.25
C ARG A 39 -2.72 -20.60 7.08
N HIS A 40 -2.59 -21.10 5.85
CA HIS A 40 -2.48 -22.54 5.62
C HIS A 40 -1.22 -23.10 6.30
N ASN A 41 -1.39 -23.70 7.48
CA ASN A 41 -0.39 -24.47 8.22
C ASN A 41 0.93 -23.73 8.55
N MET A 42 0.92 -22.39 8.60
CA MET A 42 2.10 -21.59 8.95
C MET A 42 2.00 -21.01 10.38
N ASN A 43 2.88 -21.50 11.25
CA ASN A 43 2.99 -21.06 12.65
C ASN A 43 3.73 -19.73 12.82
N ARG A 44 4.56 -19.32 11.84
CA ARG A 44 5.34 -18.07 11.89
C ARG A 44 4.98 -17.19 10.70
N LEU A 45 4.26 -16.11 10.96
CA LEU A 45 4.06 -15.06 9.97
C LEU A 45 5.07 -13.96 10.27
N ASN A 46 6.29 -14.13 9.72
CA ASN A 46 7.32 -13.08 9.67
C ASN A 46 6.75 -11.78 9.09
N LEU A 47 5.70 -11.92 8.29
CA LEU A 47 4.94 -10.87 7.64
C LEU A 47 4.17 -9.93 8.57
N CYS A 48 3.99 -10.23 9.86
CA CYS A 48 3.39 -9.28 10.81
C CYS A 48 4.38 -8.73 11.82
N HIS A 49 5.64 -9.18 11.79
CA HIS A 49 6.60 -8.90 12.86
C HIS A 49 6.95 -7.41 12.97
N LEU A 50 6.88 -6.63 11.89
CA LEU A 50 7.13 -5.19 11.92
C LEU A 50 5.87 -4.36 12.19
N CYS A 51 4.69 -4.99 12.25
CA CYS A 51 3.45 -4.26 12.50
C CYS A 51 3.39 -3.74 13.95
N ARG A 52 2.63 -2.67 14.16
CA ARG A 52 2.63 -1.90 15.41
C ARG A 52 1.25 -1.76 16.06
N GLY A 53 0.23 -2.38 15.47
CA GLY A 53 -1.10 -2.49 16.06
C GLY A 53 -1.08 -3.24 17.39
N THR A 54 -2.10 -3.04 18.20
CA THR A 54 -2.22 -3.65 19.53
C THR A 54 -3.49 -4.47 19.65
N GLY A 55 -3.43 -5.57 20.41
CA GLY A 55 -4.59 -6.43 20.65
C GLY A 55 -5.20 -6.96 19.35
N SER A 56 -6.50 -6.76 19.16
CA SER A 56 -7.23 -7.15 17.94
C SER A 56 -6.90 -6.31 16.71
N GLY A 57 -6.16 -5.20 16.85
CA GLY A 57 -5.70 -4.37 15.75
C GLY A 57 -4.32 -4.78 15.21
N TYR A 58 -3.62 -5.72 15.86
CA TYR A 58 -2.30 -6.15 15.42
C TYR A 58 -2.37 -6.88 14.07
N CYS A 59 -1.72 -6.32 13.07
CA CYS A 59 -1.68 -6.83 11.70
C CYS A 59 -3.08 -6.98 11.07
N SER A 60 -4.04 -6.16 11.51
CA SER A 60 -5.41 -6.17 11.01
C SER A 60 -5.55 -5.34 9.74
N ARG A 61 -6.48 -5.71 8.85
CA ARG A 61 -6.61 -5.13 7.50
C ARG A 61 -7.48 -3.87 7.52
N ASP A 62 -7.22 -3.00 8.48
CA ASP A 62 -7.98 -1.79 8.79
C ASP A 62 -7.10 -0.78 9.52
N HIS A 63 -7.60 0.44 9.68
CA HIS A 63 -6.85 1.55 10.26
C HIS A 63 -6.55 1.40 11.77
N SER A 64 -6.99 0.32 12.42
CA SER A 64 -6.52 -0.04 13.76
C SER A 64 -5.04 -0.42 13.77
N GLU A 65 -4.49 -0.85 12.62
CA GLU A 65 -3.06 -1.06 12.42
C GLU A 65 -2.41 0.23 11.89
N PRO A 66 -1.50 0.88 12.64
CA PRO A 66 -0.87 2.14 12.21
C PRO A 66 -0.10 2.05 10.88
N PHE A 67 0.37 0.85 10.53
CA PHE A 67 1.10 0.60 9.28
C PHE A 67 0.19 0.12 8.14
N TYR A 68 -1.13 0.27 8.26
CA TYR A 68 -2.09 -0.05 7.21
C TYR A 68 -2.14 1.01 6.10
N GLY A 69 -2.32 0.55 4.85
CA GLY A 69 -2.41 1.41 3.67
C GLY A 69 -1.06 1.97 3.19
N PHE A 70 -1.07 2.81 2.16
CA PHE A 70 0.17 3.38 1.60
C PHE A 70 0.88 4.30 2.60
N THR A 71 0.14 5.18 3.27
CA THR A 71 0.71 6.06 4.30
C THR A 71 1.30 5.26 5.47
N GLY A 72 0.59 4.24 5.95
CA GLY A 72 1.07 3.39 7.03
C GLY A 72 2.32 2.57 6.63
N ALA A 73 2.37 2.06 5.40
CA ALA A 73 3.55 1.36 4.89
C ALA A 73 4.76 2.30 4.75
N PHE A 74 4.56 3.56 4.35
CA PHE A 74 5.62 4.57 4.36
C PHE A 74 6.08 4.86 5.80
N ARG A 75 5.14 5.00 6.73
CA ARG A 75 5.45 5.13 8.15
C ARG A 75 6.26 3.94 8.70
N CYS A 76 5.97 2.71 8.24
CA CYS A 76 6.76 1.53 8.58
C CYS A 76 8.22 1.61 8.10
N LEU A 77 8.49 2.28 6.98
CA LEU A 77 9.85 2.57 6.51
C LEU A 77 10.56 3.57 7.44
N VAL A 78 9.83 4.59 7.91
CA VAL A 78 10.40 5.66 8.76
C VAL A 78 10.68 5.19 10.19
N GLU A 79 9.73 4.54 10.85
CA GLU A 79 9.81 4.18 12.28
C GLU A 79 9.62 2.69 12.58
N GLY A 80 9.20 1.90 11.59
CA GLY A 80 8.92 0.47 11.75
C GLY A 80 10.13 -0.43 11.57
N GLY A 81 11.28 0.13 11.14
CA GLY A 81 12.51 -0.63 10.91
C GLY A 81 12.46 -1.55 9.70
N GLY A 82 11.57 -1.27 8.74
CA GLY A 82 11.60 -1.91 7.43
C GLY A 82 12.58 -1.20 6.51
N ASP A 83 13.28 -1.95 5.65
CA ASP A 83 14.25 -1.37 4.70
C ASP A 83 13.62 -0.94 3.37
N ILE A 84 12.47 -1.52 3.02
CA ILE A 84 11.78 -1.33 1.74
C ILE A 84 10.28 -1.21 2.00
N ALA A 85 9.63 -0.25 1.35
CA ALA A 85 8.17 -0.11 1.32
C ALA A 85 7.65 -0.11 -0.12
N PHE A 86 6.55 -0.84 -0.34
CA PHE A 86 5.87 -0.90 -1.64
C PHE A 86 4.70 0.09 -1.65
N LEU A 87 4.83 1.19 -2.40
CA LEU A 87 3.94 2.35 -2.33
C LEU A 87 3.51 2.84 -3.72
N LYS A 88 2.53 3.75 -3.77
CA LYS A 88 2.28 4.57 -4.97
C LYS A 88 3.31 5.69 -5.07
N HIS A 89 3.56 6.16 -6.29
CA HIS A 89 4.54 7.22 -6.56
C HIS A 89 4.26 8.52 -5.79
N THR A 90 2.99 8.86 -5.52
CA THR A 90 2.63 10.09 -4.82
C THR A 90 2.81 10.01 -3.30
N THR A 91 2.91 8.81 -2.70
CA THR A 91 2.90 8.66 -1.24
C THR A 91 4.04 9.38 -0.56
N VAL A 92 5.25 9.34 -1.11
CA VAL A 92 6.39 10.00 -0.48
C VAL A 92 6.13 11.51 -0.41
N ARG A 93 5.81 12.14 -1.55
CA ARG A 93 5.50 13.57 -1.64
C ARG A 93 4.34 13.99 -0.74
N GLU A 94 3.30 13.17 -0.60
CA GLU A 94 2.15 13.44 0.28
C GLU A 94 2.50 13.44 1.77
N ASN A 95 3.59 12.79 2.18
CA ASN A 95 3.93 12.57 3.58
C ASN A 95 5.17 13.32 4.07
N VAL A 96 6.02 13.82 3.19
CA VAL A 96 7.29 14.50 3.54
C VAL A 96 7.21 16.00 3.25
N ASP A 97 8.32 16.73 3.43
CA ASP A 97 8.47 18.15 3.11
C ASP A 97 7.41 19.03 3.81
N GLY A 98 7.06 18.67 5.05
CA GLY A 98 6.11 19.41 5.87
C GLY A 98 4.64 19.29 5.47
N ARG A 99 4.30 18.50 4.43
CA ARG A 99 2.90 18.28 4.01
C ARG A 99 2.08 17.53 5.05
N ARG A 100 2.70 16.60 5.78
CA ARG A 100 2.08 15.88 6.89
C ARG A 100 2.59 16.41 8.23
N LYS A 101 1.65 16.77 9.11
CA LYS A 101 1.91 17.37 10.44
C LYS A 101 2.14 16.35 11.56
N GLU A 102 1.94 15.07 11.27
CA GLU A 102 2.15 13.99 12.23
C GLU A 102 3.62 13.87 12.64
N TRP A 103 3.86 13.55 13.91
CA TRP A 103 5.19 13.60 14.53
C TRP A 103 6.23 12.73 13.81
N TRP A 104 5.83 11.56 13.29
CA TRP A 104 6.72 10.63 12.58
C TRP A 104 7.23 11.19 11.24
N ALA A 105 6.49 12.15 10.65
CA ALA A 105 6.76 12.71 9.33
C ALA A 105 7.46 14.09 9.34
N ARG A 106 7.55 14.75 10.51
CA ARG A 106 7.96 16.18 10.61
C ARG A 106 9.37 16.48 10.09
N ASN A 107 10.29 15.53 10.25
CA ASN A 107 11.71 15.72 9.91
C ASN A 107 12.12 14.81 8.74
N GLN A 108 11.20 14.55 7.82
CA GLN A 108 11.45 13.70 6.65
C GLN A 108 11.48 14.58 5.40
N LEU A 109 12.56 14.48 4.63
CA LEU A 109 12.73 15.18 3.36
C LEU A 109 12.58 14.20 2.20
N THR A 110 12.05 14.66 1.05
CA THR A 110 11.98 13.81 -0.15
C THR A 110 13.36 13.27 -0.55
N ALA A 111 14.43 14.04 -0.31
CA ALA A 111 15.81 13.68 -0.65
C ALA A 111 16.36 12.49 0.13
N ASP A 112 15.78 12.14 1.28
CA ASP A 112 16.23 11.03 2.13
C ASP A 112 15.79 9.66 1.57
N TYR A 113 14.92 9.67 0.55
CA TYR A 113 14.32 8.47 -0.02
C TYR A 113 14.74 8.27 -1.47
N GLN A 114 14.81 7.00 -1.87
CA GLN A 114 15.16 6.59 -3.23
C GLN A 114 14.21 5.49 -3.71
N LEU A 115 13.98 5.44 -5.02
CA LEU A 115 13.27 4.36 -5.67
C LEU A 115 14.24 3.24 -6.03
N VAL A 116 13.77 2.00 -5.94
CA VAL A 116 14.52 0.82 -6.41
C VAL A 116 13.95 0.41 -7.77
N CYS A 117 14.79 0.51 -8.80
CA CYS A 117 14.39 0.21 -10.16
C CYS A 117 14.53 -1.28 -10.46
N ARG A 118 13.91 -1.71 -11.57
CA ARG A 118 13.93 -3.11 -12.02
C ARG A 118 15.33 -3.60 -12.38
N ASP A 119 16.20 -2.69 -12.81
CA ASP A 119 17.57 -2.99 -13.22
C ASP A 119 18.54 -3.08 -12.02
N GLY A 120 18.02 -2.99 -10.79
CA GLY A 120 18.82 -2.98 -9.56
C GLY A 120 19.45 -1.63 -9.22
N THR A 121 19.31 -0.64 -10.10
CA THR A 121 19.72 0.75 -9.86
C THR A 121 18.77 1.45 -8.90
N ARG A 122 19.22 2.60 -8.39
CA ARG A 122 18.42 3.50 -7.55
C ARG A 122 18.21 4.82 -8.26
N ALA A 123 17.01 5.37 -8.15
CA ALA A 123 16.64 6.65 -8.76
C ALA A 123 16.01 7.59 -7.72
N PRO A 124 16.05 8.92 -7.94
CA PRO A 124 15.32 9.85 -7.10
C PRO A 124 13.80 9.61 -7.18
N VAL A 125 13.08 9.99 -6.12
CA VAL A 125 11.61 9.83 -6.02
C VAL A 125 10.85 10.51 -7.16
N THR A 126 11.42 11.56 -7.74
CA THR A 126 10.83 12.30 -8.86
C THR A 126 10.83 11.52 -10.18
N ASP A 127 11.72 10.53 -10.34
CA ASP A 127 11.87 9.76 -11.59
C ASP A 127 11.03 8.47 -11.59
N TYR A 128 9.84 8.52 -10.99
CA TYR A 128 8.96 7.36 -10.87
C TYR A 128 8.40 6.87 -12.22
N GLU A 129 8.39 7.73 -13.25
CA GLU A 129 7.92 7.37 -14.59
C GLU A 129 8.85 6.35 -15.25
N ASN A 130 10.16 6.54 -15.10
CA ASN A 130 11.18 5.61 -15.60
C ASN A 130 11.49 4.49 -14.60
N CYS A 131 11.45 4.79 -13.30
CA CYS A 131 11.78 3.85 -12.22
C CYS A 131 10.54 3.40 -11.44
N ASN A 132 9.82 2.39 -11.96
CA ASN A 132 8.68 1.76 -11.28
C ASN A 132 8.62 0.24 -11.46
N LEU A 133 7.92 -0.44 -10.55
CA LEU A 133 7.65 -1.88 -10.63
C LEU A 133 6.51 -2.23 -11.60
N GLY A 134 5.67 -1.26 -11.95
CA GLY A 134 4.54 -1.43 -12.87
C GLY A 134 3.51 -0.31 -12.74
N MET A 135 2.74 -0.11 -13.80
CA MET A 135 1.58 0.77 -13.81
C MET A 135 0.35 -0.02 -13.36
N VAL A 136 -0.43 0.56 -12.44
CA VAL A 136 -1.69 -0.02 -11.95
C VAL A 136 -2.85 0.91 -12.27
N ARG A 137 -4.05 0.34 -12.41
CA ARG A 137 -5.28 1.13 -12.57
C ARG A 137 -5.64 1.83 -11.25
N SER A 138 -6.29 2.98 -11.36
CA SER A 138 -6.83 3.70 -10.20
C SER A 138 -7.87 2.87 -9.46
N ASN A 139 -8.04 3.16 -8.16
CA ASN A 139 -9.10 2.56 -7.36
C ASN A 139 -10.46 2.88 -7.99
N ALA A 140 -11.38 1.91 -7.95
CA ALA A 140 -12.72 2.03 -8.50
C ALA A 140 -13.77 1.77 -7.42
N VAL A 141 -14.90 2.47 -7.53
CA VAL A 141 -16.11 2.17 -6.75
C VAL A 141 -16.81 1.00 -7.42
N VAL A 142 -17.09 -0.05 -6.66
CA VAL A 142 -17.73 -1.27 -7.18
C VAL A 142 -19.14 -1.34 -6.64
N THR A 143 -20.11 -1.49 -7.55
CA THR A 143 -21.53 -1.68 -7.25
C THR A 143 -21.95 -3.11 -7.58
N ARG A 144 -23.17 -3.48 -7.16
CA ARG A 144 -23.71 -4.81 -7.42
C ARG A 144 -23.96 -5.01 -8.92
N GLY A 145 -23.43 -6.09 -9.48
CA GLY A 145 -23.76 -6.57 -10.83
C GLY A 145 -24.74 -7.76 -10.82
N GLY A 146 -25.20 -8.20 -11.99
CA GLY A 146 -25.98 -9.42 -12.16
C GLY A 146 -27.17 -9.26 -13.11
N TYR A 147 -28.23 -10.05 -12.93
CA TYR A 147 -29.51 -9.88 -13.66
C TYR A 147 -30.50 -8.96 -12.93
N LEU A 148 -30.22 -8.65 -11.65
CA LEU A 148 -31.06 -7.83 -10.79
C LEU A 148 -30.45 -6.44 -10.52
N TYR A 149 -29.45 -6.03 -11.31
CA TYR A 149 -28.91 -4.67 -11.19
C TYR A 149 -29.82 -3.70 -11.93
N ASN A 150 -29.99 -2.52 -11.35
CA ASN A 150 -30.72 -1.43 -11.97
C ASN A 150 -29.70 -0.38 -12.42
N GLU A 151 -29.70 -0.05 -13.70
CA GLU A 151 -28.80 0.96 -14.27
C GLU A 151 -29.00 2.31 -13.59
N THR A 152 -30.23 2.61 -13.17
CA THR A 152 -30.56 3.83 -12.42
C THR A 152 -29.87 3.94 -11.07
N GLU A 153 -29.55 2.82 -10.40
CA GLU A 153 -28.78 2.85 -9.14
C GLU A 153 -27.34 3.25 -9.41
N ILE A 154 -26.74 2.74 -10.50
CA ILE A 154 -25.38 3.09 -10.91
C ILE A 154 -25.33 4.57 -11.27
N ASP A 155 -26.28 5.05 -12.06
CA ASP A 155 -26.40 6.47 -12.42
C ASP A 155 -26.59 7.35 -11.18
N ALA A 156 -27.36 6.90 -10.19
CA ALA A 156 -27.50 7.61 -8.93
C ALA A 156 -26.16 7.74 -8.19
N TYR A 157 -25.36 6.67 -8.11
CA TYR A 157 -24.01 6.74 -7.52
C TYR A 157 -23.06 7.63 -8.32
N ILE A 158 -23.10 7.55 -9.65
CA ILE A 158 -22.27 8.41 -10.52
C ILE A 158 -22.64 9.87 -10.30
N ASN A 159 -23.93 10.20 -10.37
CA ASN A 159 -24.42 11.57 -10.16
C ASN A 159 -24.06 12.07 -8.76
N LEU A 160 -24.22 11.25 -7.72
CA LEU A 160 -23.84 11.60 -6.36
C LEU A 160 -22.34 11.96 -6.27
N LEU A 161 -21.46 11.15 -6.86
CA LEU A 161 -20.02 11.39 -6.83
C LEU A 161 -19.62 12.59 -7.70
N LEU A 162 -20.29 12.83 -8.82
CA LEU A 162 -20.09 14.01 -9.66
C LEU A 162 -20.45 15.29 -8.90
N TYR A 163 -21.61 15.31 -8.23
CA TYR A 163 -22.00 16.46 -7.40
C TYR A 163 -21.04 16.62 -6.21
N ALA A 164 -20.66 15.53 -5.55
CA ALA A 164 -19.68 15.59 -4.47
C ALA A 164 -18.33 16.16 -4.95
N GLN A 165 -17.87 15.79 -6.14
CA GLN A 165 -16.68 16.37 -6.75
C GLN A 165 -16.87 17.84 -7.12
N GLN A 166 -18.05 18.26 -7.56
CA GLN A 166 -18.29 19.65 -7.91
C GLN A 166 -18.33 20.58 -6.68
N TYR A 167 -18.85 20.11 -5.55
CA TYR A 167 -19.00 20.91 -4.33
C TYR A 167 -17.85 20.75 -3.33
N PHE A 168 -17.23 19.57 -3.28
CA PHE A 168 -16.19 19.21 -2.32
C PHE A 168 -14.93 18.68 -3.01
N GLY A 169 -14.84 18.79 -4.34
CA GLY A 169 -13.63 18.46 -5.07
C GLY A 169 -12.51 19.42 -4.71
N ARG A 170 -11.29 18.94 -4.93
CA ARG A 170 -10.11 19.73 -4.68
C ARG A 170 -9.89 20.71 -5.83
N ASP A 171 -9.84 22.01 -5.52
CA ASP A 171 -9.61 23.08 -6.49
C ASP A 171 -8.12 23.27 -6.83
N SER A 172 -7.20 22.94 -5.90
CA SER A 172 -5.76 23.14 -6.09
C SER A 172 -4.89 22.05 -5.46
N ASP A 173 -3.66 21.90 -5.97
CA ASP A 173 -2.75 20.84 -5.54
C ASP A 173 -2.26 20.95 -4.08
N ASP A 174 -2.51 22.10 -3.45
CA ASP A 174 -2.04 22.48 -2.12
C ASP A 174 -3.15 22.54 -1.06
N GLU A 175 -4.40 22.26 -1.42
CA GLU A 175 -5.52 22.18 -0.47
C GLU A 175 -5.79 20.74 0.01
N TRP A 176 -6.34 20.66 1.24
CA TRP A 176 -6.46 19.48 2.09
C TRP A 176 -7.54 18.50 1.61
#